data_AF-W8BVQ8-F1
#
_entry.id   AF-W8BVQ8-F1
#
_cell.length_a   1.000
_cell.length_b   1.000
_cell.length_c   1.000
_cell.angle_alpha   90.00
_cell.angle_beta   90.00
_cell.angle_gamma   90.00
#
_symmetry.space_group_name_H-M   'P 1'
#
loop_
_entity.id
_entity.type
_entity.pdbx_description
1 polymer ?
#
loop_
_entity_poly.entity_id
_entity_poly.type
_entity_poly.pdbx_seq_one_letter_code
_entity_poly.pdbx_strand_id
1 'polypeptide(L)'
;MSFEELLQDAGELSKFLGEATRPRVRNILLQAKAEVEKEIVNLEMKSRIAAEKKANATTTKRYLVELNEYAWDQSDKFVKLFVTLEGVQNIDESNVVVTFNENSVVLHVSDLNGKDYGLTINNLLDSINVEKSYRKVKNDMVAIYMKKNTEAKHWDHLTTIQKRLKQKMDDELKNEDSSPENALVNIMKKMYNSGDSKTKQMIAKAWTEGQQKAHLGQPDEM
;
A
#
# COMPACT_ATOMS: atom_id res chain seq x y z
N MET A 1 17.26 26.15 -28.72
CA MET A 1 17.09 27.26 -27.77
C MET A 1 17.33 26.71 -26.40
N SER A 2 18.23 27.32 -25.63
CA SER A 2 18.56 26.88 -24.27
C SER A 2 17.43 27.25 -23.30
N PHE A 3 17.36 26.57 -22.16
CA PHE A 3 16.39 26.90 -21.11
C PHE A 3 16.57 28.35 -20.61
N GLU A 4 17.82 28.81 -20.57
CA GLU A 4 18.18 30.16 -20.13
C GLU A 4 17.78 31.23 -21.16
N GLU A 5 17.89 30.92 -22.46
CA GLU A 5 17.34 31.77 -23.54
C GLU A 5 15.82 31.91 -23.42
N LEU A 6 15.09 30.80 -23.19
CA LEU A 6 13.63 30.85 -23.06
C LEU A 6 13.16 31.67 -21.85
N LEU A 7 13.90 31.65 -20.73
CA LEU A 7 13.63 32.50 -19.57
C LEU A 7 13.83 33.98 -19.90
N GLN A 8 14.86 34.31 -20.67
CA GLN A 8 15.11 35.67 -21.13
C GLN A 8 13.99 36.12 -22.09
N ASP A 9 13.58 35.27 -23.03
CA ASP A 9 12.49 35.54 -23.97
C ASP A 9 11.15 35.76 -23.25
N ALA A 10 10.81 34.92 -22.28
CA ALA A 10 9.59 35.09 -21.46
C ALA A 10 9.64 36.39 -20.62
N GLY A 11 10.82 36.75 -20.12
CA GLY A 11 11.06 38.00 -19.41
C GLY A 11 10.89 39.22 -20.31
N GLU A 12 11.41 39.17 -21.54
CA GLU A 12 11.29 40.24 -22.52
C GLU A 12 9.84 40.41 -23.01
N LEU A 13 9.15 39.31 -23.33
CA LEU A 13 7.74 39.32 -23.69
C LEU A 13 6.85 39.90 -22.58
N SER A 14 7.21 39.68 -21.32
CA SER A 14 6.52 40.28 -20.17
C SER A 14 6.72 41.80 -20.09
N LYS A 15 7.92 42.30 -20.42
CA LYS A 15 8.19 43.75 -20.50
C LYS A 15 7.39 44.39 -21.64
N PHE A 16 7.41 43.81 -22.84
CA PHE A 16 6.63 44.31 -23.97
C PHE A 16 5.12 44.26 -23.73
N LEU A 17 4.62 43.27 -22.99
CA LEU A 17 3.23 43.25 -22.55
C LEU A 17 2.88 44.40 -21.60
N GLY A 18 3.83 44.89 -20.81
CA GLY A 18 3.64 46.07 -19.95
C GLY A 18 3.45 47.37 -20.75
N GLU A 19 4.13 47.48 -21.89
CA GLU A 19 4.10 48.67 -22.76
C GLU A 19 2.99 48.63 -23.81
N ALA A 20 2.51 47.44 -24.16
CA ALA A 20 1.49 47.25 -25.18
C ALA A 20 0.10 47.74 -24.73
N THR A 21 -0.37 48.82 -25.37
CA THR A 21 -1.69 49.45 -25.11
C THR A 21 -2.81 48.98 -26.03
N ARG A 22 -2.49 48.49 -27.24
CA ARG A 22 -3.48 48.06 -28.23
C ARG A 22 -3.89 46.59 -28.02
N PRO A 23 -5.19 46.25 -27.99
CA PRO A 23 -5.67 44.89 -27.70
C PRO A 23 -5.11 43.82 -28.64
N ARG A 24 -5.03 44.11 -29.95
CA ARG A 24 -4.52 43.16 -30.94
C ARG A 24 -3.03 42.83 -30.71
N VAL A 25 -2.24 43.82 -30.32
CA VAL A 25 -0.80 43.65 -30.03
C VAL A 25 -0.60 42.88 -28.73
N ARG A 26 -1.37 43.23 -27.68
CA ARG A 26 -1.38 42.45 -26.42
C ARG A 26 -1.71 40.98 -26.64
N ASN A 27 -2.70 40.68 -27.47
CA ASN A 27 -3.10 39.28 -27.72
C ASN A 27 -1.99 38.47 -28.40
N ILE A 28 -1.28 39.06 -29.37
CA ILE A 28 -0.15 38.39 -30.03
C ILE A 28 0.97 38.12 -29.02
N LEU A 29 1.32 39.12 -28.19
CA LEU A 29 2.35 38.96 -27.18
C LEU A 29 1.97 37.96 -26.09
N LEU A 30 0.70 37.89 -25.69
CA LEU A 30 0.18 36.89 -24.75
C LEU A 30 0.31 35.48 -25.31
N GLN A 31 -0.03 35.28 -26.59
CA GLN A 31 0.10 33.98 -27.24
C GLN A 31 1.56 33.54 -27.35
N ALA A 32 2.45 34.43 -27.81
CA ALA A 32 3.88 34.15 -27.89
C ALA A 32 4.46 33.81 -26.50
N LYS A 33 4.07 34.55 -25.46
CA LYS A 33 4.50 34.27 -24.08
C LYS A 33 4.03 32.90 -23.60
N ALA A 34 2.78 32.55 -23.85
CA ALA A 34 2.23 31.25 -23.46
C ALA A 34 2.94 30.08 -24.16
N GLU A 35 3.36 30.25 -25.41
CA GLU A 35 4.15 29.23 -26.14
C GLU A 35 5.53 29.04 -25.51
N VAL A 36 6.24 30.13 -25.19
CA VAL A 36 7.56 30.08 -24.53
C VAL A 36 7.45 29.46 -23.14
N GLU A 37 6.45 29.84 -22.33
CA GLU A 37 6.23 29.27 -21.00
C GLU A 37 5.91 27.77 -21.07
N LYS A 38 5.14 27.34 -22.07
CA LYS A 38 4.86 25.91 -22.31
C LYS A 38 6.13 25.14 -22.66
N GLU A 39 7.03 25.72 -23.45
CA GLU A 39 8.32 25.11 -23.79
C GLU A 39 9.23 24.98 -22.56
N ILE A 40 9.28 26.01 -21.71
CA ILE A 40 10.00 25.99 -20.42
C ILE A 40 9.51 24.83 -19.56
N VAL A 41 8.19 24.71 -19.33
CA VAL A 41 7.61 23.64 -18.53
C VAL A 41 7.91 22.26 -19.12
N ASN A 42 7.85 22.12 -20.45
CA ASN A 42 8.16 20.86 -21.12
C ASN A 42 9.63 20.46 -20.97
N LEU A 43 10.56 21.42 -21.06
CA LEU A 43 12.00 21.18 -20.85
C LEU A 43 12.30 20.83 -19.40
N GLU A 44 11.68 21.50 -18.44
CA GLU A 44 11.80 21.19 -17.01
C GLU A 44 11.23 19.80 -16.69
N MET A 45 10.09 19.44 -17.27
CA MET A 45 9.51 18.10 -17.09
C MET A 45 10.40 17.02 -17.72
N LYS A 46 10.93 17.26 -18.92
CA LYS A 46 11.88 16.35 -19.59
C LYS A 46 13.17 16.18 -18.79
N SER A 47 13.72 17.25 -18.23
CA SER A 47 14.94 17.18 -17.42
C SER A 47 14.71 16.43 -16.11
N ARG A 48 13.54 16.62 -15.47
CA ARG A 48 13.14 15.87 -14.28
C ARG A 48 12.98 14.38 -14.56
N ILE A 49 12.27 14.02 -15.64
CA ILE A 49 12.12 12.62 -16.07
C ILE A 49 13.48 12.01 -16.46
N ALA A 50 14.37 12.77 -17.09
CA ALA A 50 15.71 12.31 -17.43
C ALA A 50 16.57 12.10 -16.17
N ALA A 51 16.46 12.97 -15.16
CA ALA A 51 17.12 12.81 -13.87
C ALA A 51 16.60 11.57 -13.12
N GLU A 52 15.28 11.35 -13.09
CA GLU A 52 14.66 10.14 -12.54
C GLU A 52 15.13 8.86 -13.27
N LYS A 53 15.20 8.90 -14.61
CA LYS A 53 15.73 7.77 -15.40
C LYS A 53 17.22 7.53 -15.16
N LYS A 54 18.01 8.58 -14.95
CA LYS A 54 19.46 8.46 -14.70
C LYS A 54 19.74 7.96 -13.29
N ALA A 55 18.93 8.35 -12.31
CA ALA A 55 18.93 7.77 -10.97
C ALA A 55 18.53 6.27 -10.99
N ASN A 56 17.61 5.88 -11.86
CA ASN A 56 17.20 4.48 -12.07
C ASN A 56 18.09 3.67 -13.03
N ALA A 57 19.08 4.29 -13.69
CA ALA A 57 19.99 3.59 -14.60
C ALA A 57 21.20 2.96 -13.87
N THR A 58 21.48 3.40 -12.64
CA THR A 58 22.52 2.84 -11.77
C THR A 58 22.00 1.75 -10.84
N THR A 59 20.69 1.54 -10.76
CA THR A 59 20.10 0.43 -10.00
C THR A 59 19.96 -0.78 -10.92
N THR A 60 20.78 -1.81 -10.66
CA THR A 60 20.51 -3.18 -11.10
C THR A 60 19.02 -3.48 -10.93
N LYS A 61 18.35 -4.02 -11.95
CA LYS A 61 16.92 -4.42 -11.87
C LYS A 61 16.78 -5.49 -10.78
N ARG A 62 16.48 -5.07 -9.55
CA ARG A 62 16.20 -5.95 -8.42
C ARG A 62 14.71 -6.25 -8.39
N TYR A 63 14.36 -7.49 -8.05
CA TYR A 63 12.97 -7.91 -7.91
C TYR A 63 12.45 -7.44 -6.55
N LEU A 64 11.27 -6.82 -6.54
CA LEU A 64 10.57 -6.43 -5.31
C LEU A 64 9.74 -7.61 -4.78
N VAL A 65 10.08 -8.08 -3.59
CA VAL A 65 9.34 -9.10 -2.85
C VAL A 65 8.36 -8.41 -1.91
N GLU A 66 7.06 -8.65 -2.11
CA GLU A 66 6.04 -8.18 -1.18
C GLU A 66 6.01 -9.05 0.08
N LEU A 67 6.19 -8.41 1.22
CA LEU A 67 6.10 -9.01 2.54
C LEU A 67 4.64 -9.01 2.99
N ASN A 68 4.14 -10.20 3.32
CA ASN A 68 2.78 -10.37 3.83
C ASN A 68 2.75 -10.81 5.30
N GLU A 69 3.88 -11.27 5.82
CA GLU A 69 4.01 -11.79 7.18
C GLU A 69 4.68 -10.75 8.08
N TYR A 70 4.01 -10.42 9.17
CA TYR A 70 4.51 -9.53 10.20
C TYR A 70 3.81 -9.85 11.53
N ALA A 71 4.50 -9.58 12.63
CA ALA A 71 3.89 -9.56 13.96
C ALA A 71 3.69 -8.11 14.39
N TRP A 72 2.72 -7.84 15.26
CA TRP A 72 2.54 -6.51 15.83
C TRP A 72 2.16 -6.60 17.30
N ASP A 73 2.61 -5.60 18.07
CA ASP A 73 2.21 -5.38 19.45
C ASP A 73 1.71 -3.93 19.63
N GLN A 74 1.20 -3.64 20.82
CA GLN A 74 1.00 -2.26 21.22
C GLN A 74 1.37 -2.04 22.69
N SER A 75 1.57 -0.77 22.99
CA SER A 75 1.67 -0.19 24.32
C SER A 75 0.74 1.02 24.40
N ASP A 76 0.67 1.68 25.55
CA ASP A 76 -0.12 2.91 25.70
C ASP A 76 0.31 4.01 24.74
N LYS A 77 1.59 4.06 24.38
CA LYS A 77 2.17 5.13 23.58
C LYS A 77 2.41 4.76 22.11
N PHE A 78 2.70 3.49 21.83
CA PHE A 78 3.14 3.05 20.51
C PHE A 78 2.41 1.80 20.06
N VAL A 79 2.15 1.69 18.76
CA VAL A 79 1.90 0.43 18.06
C VAL A 79 3.23 0.01 17.44
N LYS A 80 3.63 -1.25 17.61
CA LYS A 80 4.91 -1.75 17.09
C LYS A 80 4.68 -2.84 16.07
N LEU A 81 5.40 -2.77 14.95
CA LEU A 81 5.45 -3.81 13.93
C LEU A 81 6.80 -4.50 13.99
N PHE A 82 6.81 -5.81 13.85
CA PHE A 82 8.00 -6.64 13.78
C PHE A 82 7.97 -7.41 12.47
N VAL A 83 8.95 -7.12 11.61
CA VAL A 83 9.09 -7.73 10.30
C VAL A 83 10.38 -8.53 10.31
N THR A 84 10.27 -9.86 10.21
CA THR A 84 11.44 -10.75 10.17
C THR A 84 12.04 -10.71 8.77
N LEU A 85 13.31 -10.31 8.68
CA LEU A 85 14.09 -10.22 7.44
C LEU A 85 15.52 -10.65 7.74
N GLU A 86 15.87 -11.86 7.35
CA GLU A 86 17.21 -12.43 7.58
C GLU A 86 18.30 -11.58 6.92
N GLY A 87 19.32 -11.23 7.70
CA GLY A 87 20.48 -10.46 7.23
C GLY A 87 20.23 -8.96 7.04
N VAL A 88 19.07 -8.42 7.43
CA VAL A 88 18.74 -6.98 7.31
C VAL A 88 19.68 -6.06 8.11
N GLN A 89 20.33 -6.60 9.13
CA GLN A 89 21.36 -5.93 9.93
C GLN A 89 22.70 -5.74 9.19
N ASN A 90 22.92 -6.49 8.10
CA ASN A 90 24.18 -6.47 7.35
C ASN A 90 24.19 -5.44 6.22
N ILE A 91 23.04 -4.83 5.91
CA ILE A 91 22.91 -3.78 4.90
C ILE A 91 22.96 -2.39 5.55
N ASP A 92 23.27 -1.38 4.75
CA ASP A 92 23.31 0.00 5.23
C ASP A 92 21.93 0.46 5.75
N GLU A 93 21.92 1.22 6.85
CA GLU A 93 20.68 1.69 7.45
C GLU A 93 19.83 2.56 6.52
N SER A 94 20.46 3.24 5.54
CA SER A 94 19.81 4.07 4.52
C SER A 94 19.03 3.25 3.49
N ASN A 95 19.36 1.96 3.32
CA ASN A 95 18.63 1.05 2.43
C ASN A 95 17.30 0.58 3.02
N VAL A 96 17.10 0.75 4.33
CA VAL A 96 15.86 0.36 5.02
C VAL A 96 15.08 1.65 5.33
N VAL A 97 14.17 1.99 4.43
CA VAL A 97 13.36 3.22 4.49
C VAL A 97 11.96 2.89 4.97
N VAL A 98 11.45 3.69 5.91
CA VAL A 98 10.05 3.60 6.35
C VAL A 98 9.38 4.95 6.14
N THR A 99 8.30 4.94 5.37
CA THR A 99 7.44 6.09 5.13
C THR A 99 6.20 5.97 6.00
N PHE A 100 6.02 6.93 6.90
CA PHE A 100 4.85 7.03 7.77
C PHE A 100 3.87 8.06 7.20
N ASN A 101 2.59 7.71 7.16
CA ASN A 101 1.48 8.63 6.97
C ASN A 101 0.54 8.55 8.18
N GLU A 102 -0.47 9.42 8.21
CA GLU A 102 -1.41 9.47 9.33
C GLU A 102 -2.10 8.12 9.59
N ASN A 103 -2.48 7.39 8.54
CA ASN A 103 -3.20 6.10 8.64
C ASN A 103 -2.58 4.98 7.80
N SER A 104 -1.31 5.12 7.39
CA SER A 104 -0.60 4.06 6.68
C SER A 104 0.90 4.08 6.96
N VAL A 105 1.53 2.93 6.76
CA VAL A 105 2.98 2.79 6.88
C VAL A 105 3.49 1.92 5.73
N VAL A 106 4.61 2.34 5.13
CA VAL A 106 5.28 1.63 4.04
C VAL A 106 6.73 1.40 4.43
N LEU A 107 7.17 0.14 4.47
CA LEU A 107 8.56 -0.25 4.60
C LEU A 107 9.09 -0.65 3.24
N HIS A 108 10.26 -0.11 2.88
CA HIS A 108 11.03 -0.48 1.71
C HIS A 108 12.45 -0.82 2.13
N VAL A 109 12.90 -2.03 1.82
CA VAL A 109 14.26 -2.50 2.08
C VAL A 109 14.93 -2.78 0.75
N SER A 110 15.96 -2.00 0.41
CA SER A 110 16.71 -2.13 -0.83
C SER A 110 17.94 -3.02 -0.65
N ASP A 111 18.30 -3.75 -1.70
CA ASP A 111 19.59 -4.46 -1.81
C ASP A 111 19.87 -5.48 -0.70
N LEU A 112 18.83 -6.17 -0.22
CA LEU A 112 19.00 -7.30 0.70
C LEU A 112 19.14 -8.59 -0.12
N ASN A 113 20.34 -9.16 -0.15
CA ASN A 113 20.66 -10.36 -0.94
C ASN A 113 20.29 -10.23 -2.44
N GLY A 114 20.47 -9.03 -3.00
CA GLY A 114 20.14 -8.72 -4.40
C GLY A 114 18.65 -8.60 -4.70
N LYS A 115 17.79 -8.52 -3.68
CA LYS A 115 16.34 -8.31 -3.78
C LYS A 115 15.95 -7.06 -3.00
N ASP A 116 14.83 -6.48 -3.43
CA ASP A 116 14.17 -5.43 -2.67
C ASP A 116 12.96 -6.04 -1.98
N TYR A 117 12.60 -5.55 -0.80
CA TYR A 117 11.47 -6.03 -0.03
C TYR A 117 10.55 -4.87 0.33
N GLY A 118 9.24 -5.07 0.16
CA GLY A 118 8.23 -4.05 0.43
C GLY A 118 7.15 -4.57 1.36
N LEU A 119 6.79 -3.79 2.38
CA LEU A 119 5.59 -4.04 3.20
C LEU A 119 4.75 -2.78 3.23
N THR A 120 3.48 -2.89 2.84
CA THR A 120 2.53 -1.77 2.86
C THR A 120 1.35 -2.10 3.76
N ILE A 121 1.11 -1.27 4.76
CA ILE A 121 -0.05 -1.38 5.65
C ILE A 121 -0.89 -0.12 5.49
N ASN A 122 -2.05 -0.29 4.87
CA ASN A 122 -3.03 0.76 4.65
C ASN A 122 -4.19 0.65 5.65
N ASN A 123 -4.88 1.77 5.88
CA ASN A 123 -6.07 1.84 6.71
C ASN A 123 -5.82 1.35 8.15
N LEU A 124 -4.77 1.88 8.77
CA LEU A 124 -4.53 1.70 10.20
C LEU A 124 -5.80 2.03 11.00
N LEU A 125 -6.01 1.30 12.10
CA LEU A 125 -7.22 1.42 12.90
C LEU A 125 -7.47 2.85 13.39
N ASP A 126 -6.40 3.55 13.76
CA ASP A 126 -6.42 4.95 14.19
C ASP A 126 -5.20 5.71 13.66
N SER A 127 -5.23 7.03 13.80
CA SER A 127 -4.14 7.89 13.34
C SER A 127 -2.88 7.80 14.23
N ILE A 128 -1.73 7.95 13.57
CA ILE A 128 -0.41 7.96 14.18
C ILE A 128 0.27 9.31 14.00
N ASN A 129 1.17 9.66 14.92
CA ASN A 129 2.01 10.84 14.80
C ASN A 129 3.25 10.49 13.94
N VAL A 130 3.29 11.03 12.72
CA VAL A 130 4.32 10.76 11.72
C VAL A 130 5.72 11.15 12.21
N GLU A 131 5.88 12.34 12.79
CA GLU A 131 7.17 12.88 13.22
C GLU A 131 7.80 12.11 14.38
N LYS A 132 6.98 11.57 15.28
CA LYS A 132 7.43 10.80 16.45
C LYS A 132 7.48 9.30 16.20
N SER A 133 7.10 8.86 15.00
CA SER A 133 7.22 7.47 14.58
C SER A 133 8.61 7.22 14.00
N TYR A 134 9.16 6.04 14.24
CA TYR A 134 10.53 5.71 13.86
C TYR A 134 10.70 4.21 13.65
N ARG A 135 11.81 3.80 13.03
CA ARG A 135 12.18 2.39 12.87
C ARG A 135 13.47 2.08 13.63
N LYS A 136 13.66 0.82 14.00
CA LYS A 136 14.91 0.26 14.50
C LYS A 136 15.23 -1.02 13.75
N VAL A 137 16.45 -1.12 13.20
CA VAL A 137 16.97 -2.37 12.66
C VAL A 137 17.53 -3.20 13.81
N LYS A 138 17.15 -4.47 13.87
CA LYS A 138 17.61 -5.47 14.83
C LYS A 138 18.17 -6.67 14.06
N ASN A 139 18.77 -7.61 14.78
CA ASN A 139 19.23 -8.86 14.17
C ASN A 139 18.05 -9.60 13.53
N ASP A 140 18.13 -9.79 12.21
CA ASP A 140 17.15 -10.45 11.35
C ASP A 140 15.73 -9.88 11.42
N MET A 141 15.59 -8.61 11.85
CA MET A 141 14.28 -8.01 12.09
C MET A 141 14.29 -6.48 11.95
N VAL A 142 13.23 -5.94 11.35
CA VAL A 142 12.93 -4.50 11.39
C VAL A 142 11.78 -4.26 12.35
N ALA A 143 12.03 -3.46 13.40
CA ALA A 143 11.03 -3.04 14.36
C ALA A 143 10.56 -1.61 14.04
N ILE A 144 9.30 -1.46 13.67
CA ILE A 144 8.70 -0.17 13.32
C ILE A 144 7.84 0.31 14.48
N TYR A 145 8.12 1.50 15.00
CA TYR A 145 7.43 2.11 16.12
C TYR A 145 6.54 3.24 15.62
N MET A 146 5.24 3.03 15.67
CA MET A 146 4.24 4.02 15.29
C MET A 146 3.71 4.71 16.55
N LYS A 147 3.95 6.00 16.71
CA LYS A 147 3.48 6.76 17.86
C LYS A 147 1.97 6.97 17.72
N LYS A 148 1.19 6.51 18.70
CA LYS A 148 -0.26 6.77 18.72
C LYS A 148 -0.52 8.27 18.86
N ASN A 149 -1.46 8.80 18.08
CA ASN A 149 -1.85 10.20 18.20
C ASN A 149 -2.65 10.44 19.48
N THR A 150 -3.57 9.51 19.81
CA THR A 150 -4.25 9.45 21.11
C THR A 150 -3.57 8.43 22.02
N GLU A 151 -2.86 8.91 23.03
CA GLU A 151 -2.20 8.02 24.01
C GLU A 151 -3.23 7.21 24.81
N ALA A 152 -2.83 6.03 25.30
CA ALA A 152 -3.63 5.05 26.03
C ALA A 152 -4.82 4.44 25.27
N LYS A 153 -5.08 4.83 24.01
CA LYS A 153 -6.11 4.20 23.19
C LYS A 153 -5.70 2.77 22.82
N HIS A 154 -6.53 1.80 23.16
CA HIS A 154 -6.31 0.40 22.82
C HIS A 154 -6.72 0.10 21.37
N TRP A 155 -5.88 -0.65 20.66
CA TRP A 155 -6.12 -1.09 19.29
C TRP A 155 -6.50 -2.57 19.28
N ASP A 156 -7.77 -2.89 19.08
CA ASP A 156 -8.18 -4.31 19.03
C ASP A 156 -7.65 -5.03 17.78
N HIS A 157 -7.35 -4.27 16.72
CA HIS A 157 -6.89 -4.75 15.43
C HIS A 157 -5.87 -3.77 14.86
N LEU A 158 -5.02 -4.20 13.92
CA LEU A 158 -4.05 -3.31 13.31
C LEU A 158 -4.70 -2.38 12.27
N THR A 159 -5.65 -2.93 11.51
CA THR A 159 -6.35 -2.19 10.44
C THR A 159 -7.86 -2.17 10.64
N THR A 160 -8.49 -1.12 10.14
CA THR A 160 -9.96 -0.99 10.12
C THR A 160 -10.61 -2.11 9.32
N ILE A 161 -9.93 -2.62 8.29
CA ILE A 161 -10.39 -3.74 7.47
C ILE A 161 -10.49 -5.02 8.31
N GLN A 162 -9.46 -5.35 9.10
CA GLN A 162 -9.48 -6.51 10.00
C GLN A 162 -10.62 -6.41 11.01
N LYS A 163 -10.82 -5.24 11.62
CA LYS A 163 -11.94 -5.00 12.55
C LYS A 163 -13.29 -5.24 11.88
N ARG A 164 -13.50 -4.70 10.67
CA ARG A 164 -14.75 -4.85 9.93
C ARG A 164 -15.01 -6.31 9.54
N LEU A 165 -13.97 -7.06 9.15
CA LEU A 165 -14.09 -8.48 8.81
C LEU A 165 -14.49 -9.31 10.03
N LYS A 166 -13.86 -9.06 11.19
CA LYS A 166 -14.21 -9.73 12.44
C LYS A 166 -15.63 -9.39 12.89
N GLN A 167 -16.02 -8.13 12.86
CA GLN A 167 -17.39 -7.71 13.19
C GLN A 167 -18.42 -8.40 12.29
N LYS A 168 -18.17 -8.48 10.98
CA LYS A 168 -19.07 -9.23 10.09
C LYS A 168 -19.16 -10.71 10.46
N MET A 169 -18.05 -11.35 10.79
CA MET A 169 -18.07 -12.74 11.24
C MET A 169 -18.85 -12.91 12.57
N ASP A 170 -18.60 -12.03 13.55
CA ASP A 170 -19.26 -12.08 14.86
C ASP A 170 -20.77 -11.78 14.76
N ASP A 171 -21.17 -10.80 13.94
CA ASP A 171 -22.57 -10.48 13.70
C ASP A 171 -23.29 -11.63 12.98
N GLU A 172 -22.62 -12.30 12.05
CA GLU A 172 -23.17 -13.46 11.35
C GLU A 172 -23.32 -14.67 12.29
N LEU A 173 -22.38 -14.88 13.22
CA LEU A 173 -22.44 -15.94 14.23
C LEU A 173 -23.51 -15.68 15.30
N LYS A 174 -23.76 -14.41 15.66
CA LYS A 174 -24.76 -14.04 16.68
C LYS A 174 -26.20 -14.06 16.18
N ASN A 175 -26.43 -14.01 14.86
CA ASN A 175 -27.76 -14.09 14.28
C ASN A 175 -28.28 -15.55 14.13
N GLU A 176 -27.53 -16.57 14.55
CA GLU A 176 -27.88 -17.98 14.35
C GLU A 176 -28.16 -18.74 15.66
N ASP A 177 -29.36 -18.53 16.22
CA ASP A 177 -29.99 -19.41 17.23
C ASP A 177 -30.49 -20.74 16.61
N SER A 178 -29.67 -21.42 15.81
CA SER A 178 -30.05 -22.77 15.35
C SER A 178 -28.83 -23.66 15.12
N SER A 179 -28.69 -24.64 16.00
CA SER A 179 -27.91 -25.90 15.95
C SER A 179 -26.53 -25.89 15.24
N PRO A 180 -25.46 -26.42 15.87
CA PRO A 180 -24.10 -26.51 15.31
C PRO A 180 -24.02 -27.07 13.87
N GLU A 181 -24.95 -27.94 13.47
CA GLU A 181 -25.04 -28.49 12.11
C GLU A 181 -25.45 -27.44 11.06
N ASN A 182 -26.35 -26.51 11.39
CA ASN A 182 -26.79 -25.47 10.46
C ASN A 182 -25.69 -24.41 10.25
N ALA A 183 -24.96 -24.06 11.31
CA ALA A 183 -23.81 -23.18 11.24
C ALA A 183 -22.75 -23.73 10.26
N LEU A 184 -22.48 -25.05 10.32
CA LEU A 184 -21.54 -25.70 9.41
C LEU A 184 -22.03 -25.69 7.95
N VAL A 185 -23.31 -25.98 7.72
CA VAL A 185 -23.94 -25.96 6.38
C VAL A 185 -23.90 -24.55 5.78
N ASN A 186 -24.10 -23.50 6.58
CA ASN A 186 -24.06 -22.13 6.09
C ASN A 186 -22.63 -21.66 5.78
N ILE A 187 -21.64 -22.05 6.60
CA ILE A 187 -20.21 -21.81 6.31
C ILE A 187 -19.83 -22.48 4.98
N MET A 188 -20.26 -23.72 4.73
CA MET A 188 -20.00 -24.44 3.48
C MET A 188 -20.67 -23.77 2.27
N LYS A 189 -21.94 -23.37 2.38
CA LYS A 189 -22.66 -22.62 1.33
C LYS A 189 -21.96 -21.31 0.99
N LYS A 190 -21.42 -20.63 2.00
CA LYS A 190 -20.75 -19.34 1.80
C LYS A 190 -19.40 -19.50 1.10
N MET A 191 -18.60 -20.50 1.46
CA MET A 191 -17.36 -20.80 0.72
C MET A 191 -17.63 -21.21 -0.74
N TYR A 192 -18.73 -21.92 -1.01
CA TYR A 192 -19.16 -22.22 -2.38
C TYR A 192 -19.57 -20.96 -3.16
N ASN A 193 -20.17 -19.97 -2.51
CA ASN A 193 -20.60 -18.75 -3.17
C ASN A 193 -19.46 -17.74 -3.37
N SER A 194 -18.52 -17.63 -2.41
CA SER A 194 -17.41 -16.67 -2.46
C SER A 194 -16.12 -17.21 -3.10
N GLY A 195 -15.97 -18.53 -3.28
CA GLY A 195 -14.77 -19.14 -3.84
C GLY A 195 -14.60 -18.90 -5.35
N ASP A 196 -13.35 -18.88 -5.81
CA ASP A 196 -13.02 -19.02 -7.23
C ASP A 196 -13.47 -20.40 -7.77
N SER A 197 -13.56 -20.57 -9.09
CA SER A 197 -14.10 -21.80 -9.72
C SER A 197 -13.46 -23.10 -9.18
N LYS A 198 -12.19 -23.02 -8.80
CA LYS A 198 -11.41 -24.14 -8.24
C LYS A 198 -11.81 -24.49 -6.80
N THR A 199 -12.03 -23.49 -5.94
CA THR A 199 -12.51 -23.70 -4.56
C THR A 199 -13.93 -24.26 -4.55
N LYS A 200 -14.80 -23.81 -5.47
CA LYS A 200 -16.17 -24.36 -5.61
C LYS A 200 -16.17 -25.84 -5.97
N GLN A 201 -15.32 -26.25 -6.91
CA GLN A 201 -15.16 -27.66 -7.29
C GLN A 201 -14.67 -28.53 -6.13
N MET A 202 -13.74 -28.01 -5.32
CA MET A 202 -13.19 -28.75 -4.19
C MET A 202 -14.22 -28.97 -3.08
N ILE A 203 -15.06 -27.96 -2.79
CA ILE A 203 -16.13 -28.05 -1.79
C ILE A 203 -17.27 -28.92 -2.30
N ALA A 204 -17.67 -28.79 -3.57
CA ALA A 204 -18.66 -29.67 -4.17
C ALA A 204 -18.21 -31.14 -4.11
N LYS A 205 -16.94 -31.41 -4.43
CA LYS A 205 -16.35 -32.76 -4.35
C LYS A 205 -16.35 -33.30 -2.91
N ALA A 206 -15.95 -32.50 -1.92
CA ALA A 206 -15.97 -32.90 -0.52
C ALA A 206 -17.41 -33.15 0.01
N TRP A 207 -18.40 -32.39 -0.45
CA TRP A 207 -19.81 -32.59 -0.13
C TRP A 207 -20.34 -33.90 -0.72
N THR A 208 -20.05 -34.18 -2.00
CA THR A 208 -20.47 -35.41 -2.68
C THR A 208 -19.80 -36.65 -2.07
N GLU A 209 -18.50 -36.57 -1.77
CA GLU A 209 -17.74 -37.67 -1.13
C GLU A 209 -18.18 -37.90 0.32
N GLY A 210 -18.54 -36.84 1.06
CA GLY A 210 -19.11 -36.92 2.40
C GLY A 210 -20.52 -37.54 2.43
N GLN A 211 -21.40 -37.17 1.49
CA GLN A 211 -22.72 -37.79 1.34
C GLN A 211 -22.63 -39.25 0.88
N GLN A 212 -21.72 -39.57 -0.06
CA GLN A 212 -21.51 -40.96 -0.49
C GLN A 212 -20.96 -41.82 0.65
N LYS A 213 -20.03 -41.33 1.47
CA LYS A 213 -19.54 -42.10 2.63
C LYS A 213 -20.59 -42.27 3.74
N ALA A 214 -21.48 -41.29 3.92
CA ALA A 214 -22.61 -41.43 4.83
C ALA A 214 -23.68 -42.41 4.30
N HIS A 215 -23.86 -42.49 2.97
CA HIS A 215 -24.83 -43.38 2.32
C HIS A 215 -24.31 -44.82 2.10
N LEU A 216 -22.99 -45.01 1.93
CA LEU A 216 -22.36 -46.34 1.85
C LEU A 216 -22.11 -46.97 3.24
N GLY A 217 -22.38 -46.24 4.33
CA GLY A 217 -22.23 -46.70 5.71
C GLY A 217 -23.50 -47.26 6.36
N GLN A 218 -24.62 -47.38 5.62
CA GLN A 218 -25.76 -48.17 6.08
C GLN A 218 -25.51 -49.65 5.73
N PRO A 219 -25.42 -50.56 6.71
CA PRO A 219 -25.52 -51.98 6.44
C PRO A 219 -26.96 -52.27 6.00
N ASP A 220 -27.12 -52.99 4.89
CA ASP A 220 -28.39 -53.65 4.55
C ASP A 220 -28.77 -54.58 5.72
N GLU A 221 -29.80 -54.22 6.48
CA GLU A 221 -30.55 -55.19 7.30
C GLU A 221 -31.78 -55.64 6.51
N MET A 222 -31.64 -56.84 5.93
CA MET A 222 -32.65 -57.83 5.46
C MET A 222 -33.85 -57.36 4.64
#